data_AF-A0A4U5X797-F1
#
_entry.id   AF-A0A4U5X797-F1
#
_cell.length_a   1.000
_cell.length_b   1.000
_cell.length_c   1.000
_cell.angle_alpha   90.00
_cell.angle_beta   90.00
_cell.angle_gamma   90.00
#
_symmetry.space_group_name_H-M   'P 1'
#
loop_
_entity.id
_entity.type
_entity.pdbx_description
1 polymer ?
#
loop_
_entity_poly.entity_id
_entity_poly.type
_entity_poly.pdbx_seq_one_letter_code
_entity_poly.pdbx_strand_id
1 'polypeptide(L)'
;MRAAAGARRAADGVPLVVEGRTDAGHALLTARGELVDGCASVLARELDALPPDTRRVEVDVSGVAFMDTAGLQFLEVLEAYGRRTALPVATRDWRGQPRRVLELAGLDPADPLRPVPRPRVPRPQTGPPASPVALERAERLRELHEEVEQLRRAMASRPVIDQARGMLMAAHSCTPDQAWSILRETSQLSNTKLRTVAEAVATSATGTLPPVEVRAALRTAIARHTG
;
A
#
# COMPACT_ATOMS: atom_id res chain seq x y z
N MET A 1 -19.39 29.74 -12.85
CA MET A 1 -20.31 28.59 -12.78
C MET A 1 -19.97 27.66 -13.93
N ARG A 2 -19.38 26.49 -13.67
CA ARG A 2 -19.03 25.53 -14.72
C ARG A 2 -19.47 24.12 -14.31
N ALA A 3 -19.95 23.39 -15.30
CA ALA A 3 -20.79 22.20 -15.21
C ALA A 3 -20.00 20.91 -14.94
N ALA A 4 -20.69 19.95 -14.31
CA ALA A 4 -20.22 18.62 -13.93
C ALA A 4 -19.65 17.82 -15.10
N ALA A 5 -18.56 17.08 -14.83
CA ALA A 5 -17.93 16.19 -15.81
C ALA A 5 -18.11 14.70 -15.42
N GLY A 6 -18.89 13.99 -16.26
CA GLY A 6 -18.81 12.57 -16.58
C GLY A 6 -18.58 11.55 -15.46
N ALA A 7 -19.67 11.11 -14.82
CA ALA A 7 -19.71 9.87 -14.03
C ALA A 7 -19.42 8.64 -14.91
N ARG A 8 -18.47 7.79 -14.54
CA ARG A 8 -18.36 6.41 -15.07
C ARG A 8 -18.76 5.42 -13.99
N ARG A 9 -19.61 4.47 -14.37
CA ARG A 9 -20.14 3.39 -13.53
C ARG A 9 -19.10 2.29 -13.34
N ALA A 10 -18.78 1.96 -12.09
CA ALA A 10 -18.34 0.63 -11.68
C ALA A 10 -19.52 -0.06 -10.96
N ALA A 11 -19.65 -1.37 -11.11
CA ALA A 11 -20.82 -2.15 -10.69
C ALA A 11 -21.22 -1.91 -9.21
N ASP A 12 -22.51 -1.65 -8.99
CA ASP A 12 -23.25 -1.56 -7.72
C ASP A 12 -22.96 -0.41 -6.71
N GLY A 13 -22.04 0.52 -6.98
CA GLY A 13 -21.76 1.67 -6.11
C GLY A 13 -22.31 3.02 -6.58
N VAL A 14 -22.43 4.01 -5.68
CA VAL A 14 -22.69 5.41 -6.06
C VAL A 14 -21.45 5.99 -6.75
N PRO A 15 -21.52 6.38 -8.04
CA PRO A 15 -20.34 6.79 -8.80
C PRO A 15 -19.71 8.05 -8.20
N LEU A 16 -18.38 8.09 -8.19
CA LEU A 16 -17.66 9.31 -7.81
C LEU A 16 -17.93 10.42 -8.82
N VAL A 17 -18.39 11.55 -8.30
CA VAL A 17 -18.47 12.82 -9.00
C VAL A 17 -17.53 13.80 -8.32
N VAL A 18 -16.69 14.46 -9.11
CA VAL A 18 -15.81 15.52 -8.64
C VAL A 18 -16.20 16.81 -9.36
N GLU A 19 -16.50 17.85 -8.59
CA GLU A 19 -16.84 19.17 -9.11
C GLU A 19 -15.80 20.19 -8.67
N GLY A 20 -15.21 20.91 -9.63
CA GLY A 20 -14.23 21.96 -9.35
C GLY A 20 -14.81 23.36 -9.39
N ARG A 21 -14.44 24.17 -8.40
CA ARG A 21 -14.59 25.63 -8.43
C ARG A 21 -13.24 26.28 -8.15
N THR A 22 -12.90 27.32 -8.91
CA THR A 22 -11.66 28.07 -8.70
C THR A 22 -12.02 29.51 -8.35
N ASP A 23 -11.43 30.03 -7.27
CA ASP A 23 -11.56 31.42 -6.83
C ASP A 23 -10.22 31.97 -6.37
N ALA A 24 -9.80 33.13 -6.88
CA ALA A 24 -8.55 33.81 -6.53
C ALA A 24 -7.28 32.92 -6.53
N GLY A 25 -7.20 31.94 -7.43
CA GLY A 25 -6.09 30.96 -7.50
C GLY A 25 -6.21 29.81 -6.49
N HIS A 26 -7.30 29.69 -5.76
CA HIS A 26 -7.62 28.53 -4.91
C HIS A 26 -8.63 27.65 -5.64
N ALA A 27 -8.26 26.40 -5.94
CA ALA A 27 -9.16 25.41 -6.50
C ALA A 27 -9.78 24.56 -5.38
N LEU A 28 -11.10 24.60 -5.24
CA LEU A 28 -11.88 23.73 -4.37
C LEU A 28 -12.53 22.64 -5.22
N LEU A 29 -12.13 21.40 -5.02
CA LEU A 29 -12.76 20.22 -5.61
C LEU A 29 -13.71 19.59 -4.57
N THR A 30 -14.96 19.34 -4.93
CA THR A 30 -15.91 18.61 -4.09
C THR A 30 -16.12 17.20 -4.64
N ALA A 31 -15.72 16.20 -3.87
CA ALA A 31 -15.88 14.79 -4.18
C ALA A 31 -17.15 14.24 -3.51
N ARG A 32 -18.01 13.56 -4.29
CA ARG A 32 -19.23 12.91 -3.80
C ARG A 32 -19.41 11.52 -4.39
N GLY A 33 -19.95 10.59 -3.60
CA GLY A 33 -20.16 9.20 -4.01
C GLY A 33 -19.21 8.26 -3.27
N GLU A 34 -18.64 7.29 -3.99
CA GLU A 34 -17.78 6.27 -3.40
C GLU A 34 -16.38 6.29 -4.02
N LEU A 35 -15.36 6.17 -3.17
CA LEU A 35 -13.96 6.05 -3.57
C LEU A 35 -13.61 4.58 -3.74
N VAL A 36 -13.85 4.08 -4.94
CA VAL A 36 -13.60 2.69 -5.37
C VAL A 36 -12.68 2.65 -6.59
N ASP A 37 -12.39 1.45 -7.10
CA ASP A 37 -11.54 1.26 -8.28
C ASP A 37 -11.94 2.15 -9.48
N GLY A 38 -10.95 2.70 -10.18
CA GLY A 38 -11.15 3.60 -11.33
C GLY A 38 -11.38 5.08 -10.99
N CYS A 39 -11.68 5.43 -9.73
CA CYS A 39 -11.90 6.82 -9.30
C CYS A 39 -10.68 7.74 -9.49
N ALA A 40 -9.47 7.18 -9.37
CA ALA A 40 -8.21 7.90 -9.60
C ALA A 40 -8.16 8.61 -10.96
N SER A 41 -8.71 7.98 -12.01
CA SER A 41 -8.74 8.54 -13.36
C SER A 41 -9.72 9.72 -13.52
N VAL A 42 -10.80 9.74 -12.73
CA VAL A 42 -11.76 10.84 -12.69
C VAL A 42 -11.09 12.06 -12.06
N LEU A 43 -10.45 11.86 -10.90
CA LEU A 43 -9.73 12.90 -10.21
C LEU A 43 -8.59 13.49 -11.06
N ALA A 44 -7.76 12.64 -11.66
CA ALA A 44 -6.63 13.09 -12.49
C ALA A 44 -7.08 14.04 -13.60
N ARG A 45 -8.22 13.74 -14.25
CA ARG A 45 -8.78 14.58 -15.31
C ARG A 45 -9.23 15.93 -14.80
N GLU A 46 -9.86 16.00 -13.63
CA GLU A 46 -10.27 17.26 -13.02
C GLU A 46 -9.06 18.11 -12.59
N LEU A 47 -8.01 17.47 -12.07
CA LEU A 47 -6.76 18.14 -11.71
C LEU A 47 -6.04 18.71 -12.94
N ASP A 48 -5.97 17.95 -14.04
CA ASP A 48 -5.35 18.39 -15.29
C ASP A 48 -6.16 19.51 -15.99
N ALA A 49 -7.44 19.66 -15.64
CA ALA A 49 -8.32 20.71 -16.15
C ALA A 49 -8.29 22.01 -15.31
N LEU A 50 -7.51 22.05 -14.22
CA LEU A 50 -7.41 23.23 -13.36
C LEU A 50 -6.75 24.42 -14.09
N PRO A 51 -7.17 25.67 -13.79
CA PRO A 51 -6.54 26.85 -14.36
C PRO A 51 -5.05 26.94 -14.03
N PRO A 52 -4.21 27.46 -14.94
CA PRO A 52 -2.75 27.53 -14.75
C PRO A 52 -2.31 28.50 -13.65
N ASP A 53 -3.17 29.43 -13.24
CA ASP A 53 -2.95 30.38 -12.13
C ASP A 53 -3.34 29.80 -10.76
N THR A 54 -3.70 28.51 -10.69
CA THR A 54 -3.97 27.80 -9.44
C THR A 54 -2.72 27.79 -8.55
N ARG A 55 -2.86 28.33 -7.34
CA ARG A 55 -1.83 28.42 -6.29
C ARG A 55 -2.03 27.41 -5.16
N ARG A 56 -3.23 26.85 -5.00
CA ARG A 56 -3.57 25.84 -3.99
C ARG A 56 -4.75 25.01 -4.45
N VAL A 57 -4.75 23.72 -4.10
CA VAL A 57 -5.89 22.81 -4.28
C VAL A 57 -6.38 22.33 -2.93
N GLU A 58 -7.69 22.33 -2.73
CA GLU A 58 -8.35 21.74 -1.57
C GLU A 58 -9.45 20.80 -2.05
N VAL A 59 -9.50 19.60 -1.49
CA VAL A 59 -10.50 18.59 -1.85
C VAL A 59 -11.41 18.36 -0.65
N ASP A 60 -12.66 18.78 -0.78
CA ASP A 60 -13.73 18.48 0.15
C ASP A 60 -14.29 17.09 -0.15
N VAL A 61 -14.14 16.17 0.79
CA VAL A 61 -14.61 14.79 0.68
C VAL A 61 -15.83 14.51 1.57
N SER A 62 -16.51 15.53 2.08
CA SER A 62 -17.68 15.39 2.96
C SER A 62 -18.83 14.60 2.34
N GLY A 63 -18.93 14.59 1.00
CA GLY A 63 -19.92 13.82 0.26
C GLY A 63 -19.49 12.41 -0.12
N VAL A 64 -18.31 11.96 0.33
CA VAL A 64 -17.85 10.58 0.13
C VAL A 64 -18.41 9.70 1.25
N ALA A 65 -19.26 8.75 0.89
CA ALA A 65 -19.91 7.86 1.86
C ALA A 65 -19.12 6.58 2.12
N PHE A 66 -18.33 6.14 1.14
CA PHE A 66 -17.59 4.89 1.17
C PHE A 66 -16.21 5.02 0.50
N MET A 67 -15.25 4.26 1.00
CA MET A 67 -13.88 4.15 0.52
C MET A 67 -13.41 2.70 0.72
N ASP A 68 -12.95 2.04 -0.34
CA ASP A 68 -12.20 0.79 -0.21
C ASP A 68 -10.69 1.05 -0.23
N THR A 69 -9.87 0.00 -0.35
CA THR A 69 -8.41 0.14 -0.46
C THR A 69 -7.97 0.88 -1.72
N ALA A 70 -8.76 0.89 -2.80
CA ALA A 70 -8.47 1.68 -4.00
C ALA A 70 -8.66 3.18 -3.74
N GLY A 71 -9.44 3.58 -2.74
CA GLY A 71 -9.50 4.97 -2.30
C GLY A 71 -8.19 5.53 -1.76
N LEU A 72 -7.20 4.69 -1.39
CA LEU A 72 -5.84 5.16 -1.08
C LEU A 72 -5.12 5.64 -2.35
N GLN A 73 -5.39 5.04 -3.51
CA GLN A 73 -4.83 5.51 -4.80
C GLN A 73 -5.36 6.90 -5.17
N PHE A 74 -6.57 7.26 -4.74
CA PHE A 74 -7.08 8.62 -4.88
C PHE A 74 -6.19 9.64 -4.16
N LEU A 75 -5.71 9.31 -2.95
CA LEU A 75 -4.75 10.14 -2.21
C LEU A 75 -3.38 10.18 -2.91
N GLU A 76 -2.91 9.06 -3.45
CA GLU A 76 -1.64 9.00 -4.21
C GLU A 76 -1.67 9.92 -5.44
N VAL A 77 -2.80 10.01 -6.15
CA VAL A 77 -2.98 10.93 -7.28
C VAL A 77 -2.88 12.39 -6.82
N LEU A 78 -3.52 12.76 -5.71
CA LEU A 78 -3.43 14.11 -5.15
C LEU A 78 -2.00 14.45 -4.73
N GLU A 79 -1.32 13.53 -4.04
CA GLU A 79 0.05 13.71 -3.59
C GLU A 79 1.01 13.84 -4.79
N ALA A 80 0.85 13.01 -5.81
CA ALA A 80 1.64 13.06 -7.04
C ALA A 80 1.41 14.37 -7.82
N TYR A 81 0.17 14.86 -7.87
CA TYR A 81 -0.15 16.16 -8.47
C TYR A 81 0.53 17.31 -7.71
N GLY A 82 0.39 17.35 -6.38
CA GLY A 82 1.03 18.38 -5.56
C GLY A 82 2.55 18.40 -5.69
N ARG A 83 3.19 17.21 -5.71
CA ARG A 83 4.63 17.09 -5.96
C ARG A 83 5.04 17.57 -7.35
N ARG A 84 4.29 17.19 -8.40
CA ARG A 84 4.60 17.54 -9.80
C ARG A 84 4.44 19.04 -10.06
N THR A 85 3.46 19.67 -9.44
CA THR A 85 3.11 21.09 -9.66
C THR A 85 3.71 22.02 -8.61
N ALA A 86 4.31 21.47 -7.55
CA ALA A 86 4.75 22.21 -6.37
C ALA A 86 3.63 23.05 -5.70
N LEU A 87 2.37 22.64 -5.88
CA LEU A 87 1.21 23.29 -5.28
C LEU A 87 0.85 22.62 -3.95
N PRO A 88 0.47 23.40 -2.91
CA PRO A 88 -0.16 22.84 -1.73
C PRO A 88 -1.49 22.15 -2.11
N VAL A 89 -1.62 20.88 -1.75
CA VAL A 89 -2.84 20.08 -1.90
C VAL A 89 -3.25 19.58 -0.52
N ALA A 90 -4.51 19.79 -0.15
CA ALA A 90 -5.06 19.34 1.12
C ALA A 90 -6.41 18.65 0.90
N THR A 91 -6.76 17.74 1.79
CA THR A 91 -8.11 17.16 1.87
C THR A 91 -8.78 17.57 3.17
N ARG A 92 -10.11 17.64 3.18
CA ARG A 92 -10.88 17.98 4.39
C ARG A 92 -12.18 17.18 4.48
N ASP A 93 -12.72 17.15 5.69
CA ASP A 93 -14.04 16.60 6.00
C ASP A 93 -14.19 15.08 5.76
N TRP A 94 -13.12 14.32 6.01
CA TRP A 94 -13.20 12.85 6.11
C TRP A 94 -14.12 12.43 7.26
N ARG A 95 -15.23 11.76 6.93
CA ARG A 95 -16.25 11.32 7.89
C ARG A 95 -16.57 9.84 7.69
N GLY A 96 -17.31 9.25 8.63
CA GLY A 96 -17.85 7.90 8.50
C GLY A 96 -16.79 6.82 8.20
N GLN A 97 -17.13 5.93 7.27
CA GLN A 97 -16.29 4.79 6.91
C GLN A 97 -14.94 5.21 6.26
N PRO A 98 -14.86 6.20 5.35
CA PRO A 98 -13.58 6.71 4.85
C PRO A 98 -12.63 7.19 5.94
N ARG A 99 -13.13 7.94 6.94
CA ARG A 99 -12.31 8.36 8.08
C ARG A 99 -11.72 7.18 8.83
N ARG A 100 -12.52 6.12 9.04
CA ARG A 100 -12.08 4.92 9.75
C ARG A 100 -11.00 4.17 8.99
N VAL A 101 -11.08 4.14 7.66
CA VAL A 101 -10.04 3.55 6.80
C VAL A 101 -8.71 4.29 6.95
N LEU A 102 -8.72 5.63 6.99
CA LEU A 102 -7.50 6.43 7.21
C LEU A 102 -6.86 6.14 8.56
N GLU A 103 -7.68 6.07 9.63
CA GLU A 103 -7.20 5.74 10.97
C GLU A 103 -6.56 4.35 11.03
N LEU A 104 -7.16 3.36 10.37
CA LEU A 104 -6.62 2.00 10.28
C LEU A 104 -5.33 1.93 9.44
N ALA A 105 -5.21 2.80 8.43
CA ALA A 105 -4.00 2.95 7.62
C ALA A 105 -2.90 3.76 8.34
N GLY A 106 -3.16 4.30 9.53
CA GLY A 106 -2.21 5.14 10.28
C GLY A 106 -2.00 6.53 9.67
N LEU A 107 -2.93 7.00 8.84
CA LEU A 107 -2.91 8.33 8.24
C LEU A 107 -3.64 9.33 9.16
N ASP A 108 -3.28 10.62 9.07
CA ASP A 108 -4.00 11.68 9.77
C ASP A 108 -5.41 11.83 9.16
N PRO A 109 -6.50 11.53 9.89
CA PRO A 109 -7.84 11.62 9.36
C PRO A 109 -8.31 13.07 9.15
N ALA A 110 -7.60 14.08 9.68
CA ALA A 110 -7.90 15.47 9.41
C ALA A 110 -7.43 15.89 8.02
N ASP A 111 -6.22 15.46 7.63
CA ASP A 111 -5.68 15.62 6.28
C ASP A 111 -4.60 14.55 6.01
N PRO A 112 -4.93 13.42 5.35
CA PRO A 112 -3.97 12.35 5.06
C PRO A 112 -2.83 12.75 4.11
N LEU A 113 -2.95 13.89 3.42
CA LEU A 113 -1.87 14.43 2.58
C LEU A 113 -0.91 15.32 3.36
N ARG A 114 -1.25 15.67 4.62
CA ARG A 114 -0.37 16.44 5.46
C ARG A 114 0.91 15.64 5.66
N PRO A 115 2.10 16.22 5.34
CA PRO A 115 3.34 15.52 5.57
C PRO A 115 3.40 15.15 7.05
N VAL A 116 3.49 13.86 7.35
CA VAL A 116 3.87 13.41 8.70
C VAL A 116 5.13 14.20 9.03
N PRO A 117 5.16 14.99 10.12
CA PRO A 117 6.34 15.76 10.47
C PRO A 117 7.50 14.77 10.52
N ARG A 118 8.39 14.82 9.52
CA ARG A 118 9.63 14.04 9.58
C ARG A 118 10.24 14.42 10.92
N PRO A 119 10.60 13.46 11.78
CA PRO A 119 11.32 13.79 13.00
C PRO A 119 12.45 14.71 12.55
N ARG A 120 12.42 15.96 13.02
CA ARG A 120 13.44 16.95 12.67
C ARG A 120 14.74 16.29 13.08
N VAL A 121 15.53 15.82 12.11
CA VAL A 121 16.94 15.52 12.36
C VAL A 121 17.45 16.86 12.87
N PRO A 122 17.85 16.96 14.15
CA PRO A 122 18.35 18.21 14.65
C PRO A 122 19.49 18.60 13.72
N ARG A 123 19.40 19.78 13.07
CA ARG A 123 20.62 20.43 12.58
C ARG A 123 21.59 20.39 13.76
N PRO A 124 22.88 20.07 13.59
CA PRO A 124 23.82 20.07 14.71
C PRO A 124 23.74 21.45 15.37
N GLN A 125 22.99 21.52 16.47
CA GLN A 125 22.86 22.71 17.29
C GLN A 125 24.05 22.60 18.23
N THR A 126 24.99 23.52 18.13
CA THR A 126 25.93 23.81 19.21
C THR A 126 25.14 24.40 20.38
N GLY A 127 24.41 23.53 21.06
CA GLY A 127 23.72 23.77 22.33
C GLY A 127 24.22 22.75 23.37
N PRO A 128 23.99 23.02 24.67
CA PRO A 128 24.53 22.19 25.75
C PRO A 128 24.13 20.71 25.57
N PRO A 129 24.99 19.76 26.02
CA PRO A 129 24.83 18.34 25.72
C PRO A 129 23.42 17.87 26.09
N ALA A 130 22.84 17.06 25.20
CA ALA A 130 21.55 16.42 25.43
C ALA A 130 21.54 15.80 26.83
N SER A 131 20.49 16.05 27.60
CA SER A 131 20.40 15.50 28.95
C SER A 131 20.52 13.97 28.88
N PRO A 132 21.10 13.30 29.89
CA PRO A 132 21.23 11.84 29.92
C PRO A 132 19.91 11.13 29.62
N VAL A 133 18.80 11.71 30.09
CA VAL A 133 17.42 11.24 29.86
C VAL A 133 17.02 11.33 28.38
N ALA A 134 17.48 12.35 27.64
CA ALA A 134 17.20 12.48 26.22
C ALA A 134 17.98 11.46 25.38
N LEU A 135 19.20 11.12 25.80
CA LEU A 135 20.02 10.09 25.16
C LEU A 135 19.42 8.70 25.39
N GLU A 136 19.07 8.38 26.64
CA GLU A 136 18.43 7.10 27.01
C GLU A 136 17.11 6.88 26.24
N ARG A 137 16.28 7.91 26.12
CA ARG A 137 15.04 7.85 25.33
C ARG A 137 15.30 7.63 23.84
N ALA A 138 16.35 8.25 23.29
CA ALA A 138 16.70 8.10 21.89
C ALA A 138 17.24 6.69 21.59
N GLU A 139 18.03 6.11 22.49
CA GLU A 139 18.52 4.73 22.39
C GLU A 139 17.37 3.74 22.46
N ARG A 140 16.47 3.90 23.45
CA ARG A 140 15.30 3.02 23.60
C ARG A 140 14.36 3.07 22.40
N LEU A 141 14.20 4.24 21.79
CA LEU A 141 13.44 4.37 20.54
C LEU A 141 14.12 3.65 19.38
N ARG A 142 15.45 3.67 19.28
CA ARG A 142 16.17 2.94 18.23
C ARG A 142 16.00 1.44 18.39
N GLU A 143 16.18 0.93 19.61
CA GLU A 143 16.00 -0.50 19.92
C GLU A 143 14.60 -0.98 19.55
N LEU A 144 13.56 -0.23 19.93
CA LEU A 144 12.17 -0.55 19.58
C LEU A 144 11.93 -0.52 18.06
N HIS A 145 12.51 0.43 17.32
CA HIS A 145 12.39 0.44 15.86
C HIS A 145 13.09 -0.76 15.22
N GLU A 146 14.27 -1.13 15.70
CA GLU A 146 15.01 -2.30 15.20
C GLU A 146 14.23 -3.60 15.46
N GLU A 147 13.62 -3.74 16.64
CA GLU A 147 12.78 -4.88 16.99
C GLU A 147 11.53 -4.94 16.09
N VAL A 148 10.84 -3.81 15.87
CA VAL A 148 9.69 -3.72 14.96
C VAL A 148 10.09 -4.11 13.53
N GLU A 149 11.24 -3.67 13.03
CA GLU A 149 11.72 -4.02 11.69
C GLU A 149 12.16 -5.48 11.58
N GLN A 150 12.69 -6.08 12.66
CA GLN A 150 12.96 -7.52 12.71
C GLN A 150 11.66 -8.33 12.72
N LEU A 151 10.67 -7.92 13.51
CA LEU A 151 9.35 -8.55 13.55
C LEU A 151 8.61 -8.43 12.22
N ARG A 152 8.64 -7.26 11.57
CA ARG A 152 8.08 -7.06 10.22
C ARG A 152 8.73 -7.95 9.18
N ARG A 153 10.07 -8.07 9.20
CA ARG A 153 10.79 -8.99 8.31
C ARG A 153 10.46 -10.46 8.59
N ALA A 154 10.36 -10.85 9.86
CA ALA A 154 9.94 -12.19 10.25
C ALA A 154 8.50 -12.49 9.78
N MET A 155 7.58 -11.54 9.97
CA MET A 155 6.19 -11.63 9.51
C MET A 155 6.07 -11.62 7.98
N ALA A 156 6.98 -10.95 7.25
CA ALA A 156 6.99 -10.94 5.78
C ALA A 156 7.55 -12.24 5.17
N SER A 157 8.28 -13.06 5.93
CA SER A 157 8.92 -14.30 5.44
C SER A 157 8.09 -15.58 5.63
N ARG A 158 7.12 -15.55 6.55
CA ARG A 158 6.17 -16.63 6.83
C ARG A 158 5.08 -16.86 5.76
N PRO A 159 4.56 -15.82 5.06
CA PRO A 159 3.48 -15.96 4.09
C PRO A 159 3.85 -16.80 2.88
N VAL A 160 5.07 -16.69 2.35
CA VAL A 160 5.42 -17.33 1.07
C VAL A 160 5.61 -18.84 1.19
N ILE A 161 6.20 -19.30 2.30
CA ILE A 161 6.38 -20.74 2.56
C ILE A 161 5.04 -21.40 2.85
N ASP A 162 4.19 -20.75 3.65
CA ASP A 162 2.87 -21.29 3.98
C ASP A 162 1.92 -21.23 2.77
N GLN A 163 2.02 -20.19 1.93
CA GLN A 163 1.33 -20.12 0.64
C GLN A 163 1.78 -21.22 -0.32
N ALA A 164 3.09 -21.44 -0.48
CA ALA A 164 3.61 -22.52 -1.33
C ALA A 164 3.14 -23.89 -0.83
N ARG A 165 3.09 -24.09 0.50
CA ARG A 165 2.56 -25.30 1.12
C ARG A 165 1.08 -25.51 0.79
N GLY A 166 0.26 -24.46 0.95
CA GLY A 166 -1.16 -24.49 0.58
C GLY A 166 -1.38 -24.79 -0.90
N MET A 167 -0.55 -24.24 -1.79
CA MET A 167 -0.61 -24.54 -3.23
C MET A 167 -0.27 -25.99 -3.53
N LEU A 168 0.76 -26.57 -2.90
CA LEU A 168 1.12 -27.98 -3.07
C LEU A 168 0.03 -28.92 -2.53
N MET A 169 -0.59 -28.56 -1.41
CA MET A 169 -1.74 -29.30 -0.86
C MET A 169 -2.90 -29.30 -1.86
N ALA A 170 -3.23 -28.14 -2.43
CA ALA A 170 -4.32 -28.01 -3.40
C ALA A 170 -4.02 -28.71 -4.74
N ALA A 171 -2.80 -28.60 -5.26
CA ALA A 171 -2.42 -29.11 -6.57
C ALA A 171 -2.14 -30.62 -6.60
N HIS A 172 -1.68 -31.18 -5.47
CA HIS A 172 -1.23 -32.58 -5.40
C HIS A 172 -1.96 -33.40 -4.33
N SER A 173 -3.04 -32.86 -3.75
CA SER A 173 -3.87 -33.53 -2.74
C SER A 173 -3.06 -34.12 -1.58
N CYS A 174 -2.02 -33.42 -1.14
CA CYS A 174 -1.11 -33.86 -0.09
C CYS A 174 -1.40 -33.18 1.26
N THR A 175 -0.97 -33.80 2.36
CA THR A 175 -1.11 -33.24 3.71
C THR A 175 -0.14 -32.08 3.93
N PRO A 176 -0.36 -31.23 4.95
CA PRO A 176 0.57 -30.15 5.29
C PRO A 176 2.01 -30.63 5.55
N ASP A 177 2.18 -31.81 6.15
CA ASP A 177 3.49 -32.39 6.45
C ASP A 177 4.19 -32.91 5.18
N GLN A 178 3.42 -33.50 4.26
CA GLN A 178 3.93 -33.91 2.94
C GLN A 178 4.35 -32.68 2.13
N ALA A 179 3.52 -31.64 2.08
CA ALA A 179 3.84 -30.39 1.38
C ALA A 179 5.11 -29.71 1.93
N TRP A 180 5.30 -29.72 3.26
CA TRP A 180 6.54 -29.24 3.87
C TRP A 180 7.76 -30.10 3.49
N SER A 181 7.60 -31.42 3.48
CA SER A 181 8.66 -32.36 3.08
C SER A 181 9.06 -32.17 1.62
N ILE A 182 8.09 -31.97 0.72
CA ILE A 182 8.30 -31.66 -0.70
C ILE A 182 9.13 -30.38 -0.86
N LEU A 183 8.79 -29.29 -0.17
CA LEU A 183 9.56 -28.04 -0.25
C LEU A 183 10.99 -28.20 0.27
N ARG A 184 11.16 -28.91 1.39
CA ARG A 184 12.48 -29.17 1.99
C ARG A 184 13.35 -30.02 1.06
N GLU A 185 12.81 -31.11 0.53
CA GLU A 185 13.54 -32.00 -0.39
C GLU A 185 13.87 -31.29 -1.70
N THR A 186 12.95 -30.50 -2.25
CA THR A 186 13.20 -29.67 -3.44
C THR A 186 14.36 -28.70 -3.20
N SER A 187 14.40 -28.04 -2.03
CA SER A 187 15.49 -27.14 -1.63
C SER A 187 16.84 -27.85 -1.59
N GLN A 188 16.88 -29.07 -1.05
CA GLN A 188 18.10 -29.89 -0.97
C GLN A 188 18.56 -30.35 -2.34
N LEU A 189 17.66 -30.91 -3.16
CA LEU A 189 17.97 -31.43 -4.49
C LEU A 189 18.42 -30.34 -5.47
N SER A 190 17.85 -29.14 -5.37
CA SER A 190 18.20 -27.99 -6.23
C SER A 190 19.29 -27.09 -5.66
N ASN A 191 19.84 -27.41 -4.48
CA ASN A 191 20.77 -26.56 -3.73
C ASN A 191 20.33 -25.08 -3.66
N THR A 192 19.02 -24.86 -3.53
CA THR A 192 18.40 -23.53 -3.56
C THR A 192 17.78 -23.24 -2.20
N LYS A 193 17.92 -22.01 -1.70
CA LYS A 193 17.35 -21.61 -0.41
C LYS A 193 15.84 -21.87 -0.41
N LEU A 194 15.33 -22.50 0.66
CA LEU A 194 13.92 -22.89 0.81
C LEU A 194 12.93 -21.76 0.49
N ARG A 195 13.23 -20.53 0.94
CA ARG A 195 12.41 -19.34 0.63
C ARG A 195 12.27 -19.09 -0.87
N THR A 196 13.35 -19.27 -1.63
CA THR A 196 13.40 -19.04 -3.08
C THR A 196 12.70 -20.17 -3.82
N VAL A 197 12.74 -21.40 -3.28
CA VAL A 197 11.89 -22.50 -3.77
C VAL A 197 10.41 -22.17 -3.54
N ALA A 198 10.03 -21.72 -2.34
CA ALA A 198 8.65 -21.35 -2.03
C ALA A 198 8.14 -20.19 -2.91
N GLU A 199 8.95 -19.17 -3.14
CA GLU A 199 8.65 -18.08 -4.10
C GLU A 199 8.46 -18.62 -5.52
N ALA A 200 9.31 -19.54 -5.96
CA ALA A 200 9.18 -20.14 -7.28
C ALA A 200 7.90 -21.00 -7.41
N VAL A 201 7.50 -21.72 -6.36
CA VAL A 201 6.20 -22.41 -6.32
C VAL A 201 5.05 -21.39 -6.37
N ALA A 202 5.10 -20.34 -5.55
CA ALA A 202 4.03 -19.33 -5.47
C ALA A 202 3.82 -18.58 -6.80
N THR A 203 4.90 -18.23 -7.48
CA THR A 203 4.88 -17.54 -8.79
C THR A 203 4.57 -18.47 -9.96
N SER A 204 4.68 -19.79 -9.79
CA SER A 204 4.28 -20.75 -10.84
C SER A 204 2.78 -20.71 -11.13
N ALA A 205 1.96 -20.40 -10.11
CA ALA A 205 0.52 -20.20 -10.25
C ALA A 205 0.16 -18.99 -11.12
N THR A 206 1.05 -17.99 -11.24
CA THR A 206 0.85 -16.80 -12.07
C THR A 206 1.57 -16.90 -13.43
N GLY A 207 2.03 -18.10 -13.80
CA GLY A 207 2.63 -18.39 -15.11
C GLY A 207 4.13 -18.15 -15.21
N THR A 208 4.81 -17.82 -14.10
CA THR A 208 6.27 -17.69 -14.09
C THR A 208 6.92 -19.05 -13.89
N LEU A 209 7.73 -19.51 -14.85
CA LEU A 209 8.38 -20.81 -14.76
C LEU A 209 9.55 -20.77 -13.74
N PRO A 210 9.57 -21.65 -12.73
CA PRO A 210 10.73 -21.80 -11.84
C PRO A 210 12.00 -22.16 -12.62
N PRO A 211 13.21 -21.92 -12.08
CA PRO A 211 14.45 -22.40 -12.68
C PRO A 211 14.42 -23.91 -12.97
N VAL A 212 15.09 -24.36 -14.04
CA VAL A 212 15.06 -25.76 -14.52
C VAL A 212 15.37 -26.75 -13.40
N GLU A 213 16.41 -26.46 -12.62
CA GLU A 213 16.86 -27.26 -11.47
C GLU A 213 15.75 -27.42 -10.41
N VAL A 214 15.08 -26.31 -10.08
CA VAL A 214 13.99 -26.29 -9.09
C VAL A 214 12.79 -27.07 -9.61
N ARG A 215 12.45 -26.97 -10.91
CA ARG A 215 11.35 -27.74 -11.50
C ARG A 215 11.63 -29.24 -11.51
N ALA A 216 12.85 -29.64 -11.88
CA ALA A 216 13.25 -31.05 -11.89
C ALA A 216 13.19 -31.62 -10.46
N ALA A 217 13.81 -30.94 -9.51
CA ALA A 217 13.78 -31.30 -8.09
C ALA A 217 12.36 -31.38 -7.52
N LEU A 218 11.49 -30.42 -7.86
CA LEU A 218 10.11 -30.38 -7.38
C LEU A 218 9.29 -31.58 -7.87
N ARG A 219 9.42 -31.95 -9.15
CA ARG A 219 8.75 -33.15 -9.69
C ARG A 219 9.20 -34.42 -8.99
N THR A 220 10.51 -34.54 -8.75
CA THR A 220 11.08 -35.69 -8.03
C THR A 220 10.55 -35.77 -6.60
N ALA A 221 10.52 -34.65 -5.88
CA ALA A 221 10.03 -34.60 -4.50
C ALA A 221 8.52 -34.88 -4.39
N ILE A 222 7.71 -34.35 -5.30
CA ILE A 222 6.27 -34.64 -5.35
C ILE A 222 6.03 -36.15 -5.54
N ALA A 223 6.69 -36.77 -6.54
CA ALA A 223 6.52 -38.19 -6.82
C ALA A 223 6.88 -39.10 -5.62
N ARG A 224 7.79 -38.67 -4.73
CA ARG A 224 8.19 -39.41 -3.53
C ARG A 224 7.23 -39.27 -2.36
N HIS A 225 6.48 -38.17 -2.31
CA HIS A 225 5.67 -37.80 -1.16
C HIS A 225 4.16 -37.87 -1.39
N THR A 226 3.72 -37.98 -2.65
CA THR A 226 2.30 -38.10 -3.03
C THR A 226 1.98 -39.39 -3.81
N GLY A 227 2.94 -40.31 -3.88
CA GLY A 227 2.78 -41.64 -4.48
C GLY A 227 2.34 -42.69 -3.46
#